data_AF-A0A1U8IBG5-F1
#
_entry.id   AF-A0A1U8IBG5-F1
#
_cell.length_a   1.000
_cell.length_b   1.000
_cell.length_c   1.000
_cell.angle_alpha   90.00
_cell.angle_beta   90.00
_cell.angle_gamma   90.00
#
_symmetry.space_group_name_H-M   'P 1'
#
loop_
_entity.id
_entity.type
_entity.pdbx_description
1 polymer ?
#
loop_
_entity_poly.entity_id
_entity_poly.type
_entity_poly.pdbx_seq_one_letter_code
_entity_poly.pdbx_strand_id
1 'polypeptide(L)'
;MMATGQVLKPGDHIYSKCFGGLYDHHGIYVGKAKVKNPRTGKEEQIENAVIHFLGLDKNGKAKTYRPQCPKCFHESHELGVVLTCLDCFYDGNTIYRYEYEVSLLSFTFKSSGSCSTFTSSEPDVVIKRAYSFLHKNNFGEYSFFFNNCEHFATKCKTGTALCNQILFGTGVPGAIAYNVARGFTKGLFWS
;
A
#
# COMPACT_ATOMS: atom_id res chain seq x y z
N MET A 1 6.00 7.67 14.11
CA MET A 1 4.63 7.95 14.58
C MET A 1 3.77 8.30 13.37
N MET A 2 2.47 7.97 13.37
CA MET A 2 1.58 8.37 12.27
C MET A 2 1.32 9.88 12.28
N ALA A 3 0.99 10.46 11.13
CA ALA A 3 0.59 11.87 11.02
C ALA A 3 -0.59 12.22 11.95
N THR A 4 -1.48 11.25 12.18
CA THR A 4 -2.74 11.44 12.93
C THR A 4 -2.62 11.11 14.41
N GLY A 5 -1.42 10.83 14.94
CA GLY A 5 -1.21 10.41 16.33
C GLY A 5 -1.81 9.04 16.69
N GLN A 6 -2.42 8.33 15.72
CA GLN A 6 -2.98 7.01 15.92
C GLN A 6 -1.89 5.94 16.06
N VAL A 7 -2.16 4.96 16.92
CA VAL A 7 -1.31 3.77 17.10
C VAL A 7 -1.61 2.78 15.98
N LEU A 8 -0.56 2.30 15.30
CA LEU A 8 -0.67 1.27 14.27
C LEU A 8 -1.13 -0.07 14.85
N LYS A 9 -2.09 -0.70 14.19
CA LYS A 9 -2.61 -2.03 14.54
C LYS A 9 -2.33 -3.01 13.40
N PRO A 10 -1.91 -4.26 13.70
CA PRO A 10 -1.77 -5.29 12.67
C PRO A 10 -3.02 -5.38 11.79
N GLY A 11 -2.85 -5.44 10.46
CA GLY A 11 -3.93 -5.38 9.48
C GLY A 11 -4.27 -3.98 8.97
N ASP A 12 -3.64 -2.93 9.50
CA ASP A 12 -3.75 -1.58 8.95
C ASP A 12 -3.12 -1.51 7.55
N HIS A 13 -3.87 -0.93 6.62
CA HIS A 13 -3.34 -0.45 5.34
C HIS A 13 -2.74 0.92 5.60
N ILE A 14 -1.44 1.03 5.40
CA ILE A 14 -0.67 2.26 5.59
C ILE A 14 -0.09 2.73 4.28
N TYR A 15 0.14 4.04 4.18
CA TYR A 15 0.85 4.61 3.05
C TYR A 15 1.80 5.72 3.51
N SER A 16 2.84 5.94 2.71
CA SER A 16 3.87 6.95 2.95
C SER A 16 4.14 7.72 1.66
N LYS A 17 4.25 9.05 1.75
CA LYS A 17 4.51 9.89 0.56
C LYS A 17 6.00 9.78 0.19
N CYS A 18 6.33 9.09 -0.90
CA CYS A 18 7.72 8.96 -1.35
C CYS A 18 8.10 10.10 -2.30
N PHE A 19 9.33 10.61 -2.17
CA PHE A 19 10.03 11.50 -3.13
C PHE A 19 9.22 12.70 -3.65
N GLY A 20 9.16 13.78 -2.86
CA GLY A 20 8.61 15.07 -3.29
C GLY A 20 7.09 15.11 -3.53
N GLY A 21 6.34 14.09 -3.07
CA GLY A 21 4.87 14.07 -3.12
C GLY A 21 4.27 13.58 -4.45
N LEU A 22 5.06 12.90 -5.29
CA LEU A 22 4.58 12.43 -6.59
C LEU A 22 3.85 11.08 -6.55
N TYR A 23 4.05 10.26 -5.52
CA TYR A 23 3.31 9.02 -5.33
C TYR A 23 3.26 8.58 -3.85
N ASP A 24 2.17 7.90 -3.50
CA ASP A 24 2.01 7.23 -2.20
C ASP A 24 2.51 5.79 -2.32
N HIS A 25 3.36 5.36 -1.39
CA HIS A 25 3.82 3.99 -1.27
C HIS A 25 2.99 3.26 -0.22
N HIS A 26 2.30 2.20 -0.62
CA HIS A 26 1.30 1.52 0.21
C HIS A 26 1.79 0.15 0.71
N GLY A 27 1.30 -0.25 1.88
CA GLY A 27 1.63 -1.53 2.50
C GLY A 27 0.64 -1.95 3.57
N ILE A 28 0.76 -3.20 4.01
CA ILE A 28 0.00 -3.75 5.14
C ILE A 28 0.94 -3.87 6.34
N TYR A 29 0.64 -3.16 7.41
CA TYR A 29 1.34 -3.32 8.67
C TYR A 29 0.93 -4.65 9.31
N VAL A 30 1.90 -5.51 9.64
CA VAL A 30 1.64 -6.84 10.21
C VAL A 30 2.13 -6.97 11.65
N GLY A 31 2.75 -5.93 12.21
CA GLY A 31 3.32 -5.97 13.56
C GLY A 31 4.50 -6.92 13.63
N LYS A 32 4.44 -7.90 14.53
CA LYS A 32 5.51 -8.88 14.72
C LYS A 32 5.67 -9.78 13.50
N ALA A 33 6.90 -9.95 13.04
CA ALA A 33 7.22 -10.87 11.96
C ALA A 33 8.57 -11.56 12.20
N LYS A 34 8.72 -12.74 11.59
CA LYS A 34 9.99 -13.45 11.54
C LYS A 34 10.73 -13.12 10.24
N VAL A 35 12.03 -12.86 10.35
CA VAL A 35 12.94 -12.62 9.22
C VAL A 35 14.12 -13.57 9.33
N LYS A 36 14.65 -14.03 8.20
CA LYS A 36 15.83 -14.90 8.19
C LYS A 36 17.09 -14.04 8.06
N ASN A 37 17.99 -14.14 9.03
CA ASN A 37 19.29 -13.50 8.95
C ASN A 37 20.14 -14.21 7.88
N PRO A 38 20.56 -13.52 6.80
CA PRO A 38 21.30 -14.16 5.71
C PRO A 38 22.73 -14.56 6.10
N ARG A 39 23.30 -13.96 7.14
CA ARG A 39 24.67 -14.26 7.60
C ARG A 39 24.72 -15.49 8.50
N THR A 40 23.71 -15.67 9.35
CA THR A 40 23.68 -16.74 10.37
C THR A 40 22.72 -17.86 10.03
N GLY A 41 21.78 -17.62 9.10
CA GLY A 41 20.71 -18.54 8.72
C GLY A 41 19.56 -18.65 9.74
N LYS A 42 19.65 -17.95 10.89
CA LYS A 42 18.66 -18.03 11.97
C LYS A 42 17.43 -17.15 11.69
N GLU A 43 16.28 -17.58 12.20
CA GLU A 43 15.10 -16.72 12.28
C GLU A 43 15.24 -15.72 13.43
N GLU A 44 14.97 -14.46 13.15
CA GLU A 44 14.93 -13.36 14.10
C GLU A 44 13.54 -12.71 14.05
N GLN A 45 13.07 -12.20 15.19
CA GLN A 45 11.78 -11.52 15.28
C GLN A 45 11.98 -10.00 15.21
N ILE A 46 11.18 -9.34 14.39
CA ILE A 46 11.05 -7.88 14.35
C ILE A 46 9.63 -7.47 14.78
N GLU A 47 9.51 -6.32 15.44
CA GLU A 47 8.25 -5.88 16.07
C GLU A 47 7.34 -5.05 15.15
N ASN A 48 7.92 -4.32 14.21
CA ASN A 48 7.19 -3.38 13.35
C ASN A 48 7.46 -3.74 11.89
N ALA A 49 6.80 -4.77 11.37
CA ALA A 49 6.96 -5.22 10.00
C ALA A 49 5.82 -4.74 9.09
N VAL A 50 6.15 -4.59 7.81
CA VAL A 50 5.23 -4.20 6.76
C VAL A 50 5.43 -5.14 5.57
N ILE A 51 4.33 -5.68 5.03
CA ILE A 51 4.35 -6.38 3.74
C ILE A 51 3.84 -5.41 2.69
N HIS A 52 4.59 -5.22 1.61
CA HIS A 52 4.24 -4.29 0.55
C HIS A 52 4.78 -4.73 -0.80
N PHE A 53 4.24 -4.15 -1.87
CA PHE A 53 4.71 -4.40 -3.23
C PHE A 53 5.76 -3.35 -3.63
N LEU A 54 6.94 -3.80 -4.05
CA LEU A 54 7.98 -2.97 -4.67
C LEU A 54 7.98 -3.20 -6.19
N GLY A 55 7.60 -2.17 -6.93
CA GLY A 55 7.68 -2.12 -8.39
C GLY A 55 8.93 -1.40 -8.88
N LEU A 56 9.01 -1.26 -10.19
CA LEU A 56 9.97 -0.38 -10.86
C LEU A 56 9.47 1.06 -10.79
N ASP A 57 10.38 2.01 -10.85
CA ASP A 57 9.99 3.40 -11.05
C ASP A 57 9.47 3.65 -12.47
N LYS A 58 8.99 4.87 -12.73
CA LYS A 58 8.48 5.29 -14.05
C LYS A 58 9.48 5.18 -15.20
N ASN A 59 10.78 5.06 -14.89
CA ASN A 59 11.87 4.91 -15.85
C ASN A 59 12.36 3.46 -15.94
N GLY A 60 11.64 2.50 -15.34
CA GLY A 60 12.02 1.09 -15.32
C GLY A 60 13.20 0.78 -14.41
N LYS A 61 13.56 1.68 -13.47
CA LYS A 61 14.66 1.45 -12.53
C LYS A 61 14.13 0.97 -11.18
N ALA A 62 14.82 -0.01 -10.60
CA ALA A 62 14.65 -0.33 -9.18
C ALA A 62 15.05 0.88 -8.32
N LYS A 63 14.55 0.95 -7.08
CA LYS A 63 14.98 1.97 -6.12
C LYS A 63 16.52 1.99 -6.03
N THR A 64 17.08 3.18 -5.81
CA THR A 64 18.52 3.39 -5.64
C THR A 64 19.10 2.39 -4.64
N TYR A 65 20.31 1.89 -4.93
CA TYR A 65 21.02 0.96 -4.06
C TYR A 65 21.07 1.49 -2.62
N ARG A 66 20.68 0.63 -1.68
CA ARG A 66 20.86 0.87 -0.25
C ARG A 66 21.59 -0.32 0.37
N PRO A 67 22.45 -0.07 1.36
CA PRO A 67 22.98 -1.14 2.20
C PRO A 67 21.83 -1.96 2.80
N GLN A 68 22.04 -3.27 2.93
CA GLN A 68 21.09 -4.17 3.57
C GLN A 68 20.72 -3.67 4.97
N CYS A 69 19.42 -3.68 5.27
CA CYS A 69 18.94 -3.26 6.58
C CYS A 69 19.41 -4.24 7.67
N PRO A 70 20.06 -3.79 8.75
CA PRO A 70 20.51 -4.69 9.82
C PRO A 70 19.36 -5.26 10.66
N LYS A 71 18.13 -4.71 10.55
CA LYS A 71 16.95 -5.16 11.31
C LYS A 71 16.13 -6.20 10.56
N CYS A 72 15.78 -5.92 9.30
CA CYS A 72 14.91 -6.78 8.50
C CYS A 72 15.62 -7.53 7.37
N PHE A 73 16.91 -7.26 7.16
CA PHE A 73 17.75 -7.89 6.13
C PHE A 73 17.29 -7.68 4.67
N HIS A 74 16.29 -6.84 4.45
CA HIS A 74 15.82 -6.49 3.11
C HIS A 74 16.92 -5.78 2.30
N GLU A 75 17.01 -6.16 1.03
CA GLU A 75 17.90 -5.58 0.03
C GLU A 75 17.12 -4.75 -0.99
N SER A 76 17.66 -3.60 -1.38
CA SER A 76 16.96 -2.62 -2.23
C SER A 76 16.62 -3.10 -3.65
N HIS A 77 17.18 -4.23 -4.08
CA HIS A 77 16.98 -4.80 -5.41
C HIS A 77 15.83 -5.82 -5.48
N GLU A 78 15.26 -6.22 -4.33
CA GLU A 78 14.12 -7.14 -4.32
C GLU A 78 12.86 -6.45 -4.88
N LEU A 79 12.29 -7.02 -5.94
CA LEU A 79 11.03 -6.59 -6.56
C LEU A 79 9.91 -7.56 -6.20
N GLY A 80 8.67 -7.11 -6.35
CA GLY A 80 7.47 -7.91 -6.05
C GLY A 80 6.97 -7.67 -4.64
N VAL A 81 6.39 -8.70 -4.01
CA VAL A 81 5.85 -8.59 -2.65
C VAL A 81 6.96 -8.92 -1.66
N VAL A 82 7.30 -7.96 -0.81
CA VAL A 82 8.41 -8.06 0.15
C VAL A 82 7.92 -7.81 1.57
N LEU A 83 8.72 -8.27 2.55
CA LEU A 83 8.54 -7.96 3.96
C LEU A 83 9.72 -7.10 4.44
N THR A 84 9.42 -5.96 5.04
CA THR A 84 10.42 -5.02 5.55
C THR A 84 10.08 -4.56 6.97
N CYS A 85 11.04 -3.92 7.66
CA CYS A 85 10.70 -3.16 8.86
C CYS A 85 10.03 -1.84 8.48
N LEU A 86 9.28 -1.27 9.43
CA LEU A 86 8.57 -0.01 9.27
C LEU A 86 9.51 1.13 8.83
N ASP A 87 10.73 1.19 9.40
CA ASP A 87 11.75 2.19 9.04
C ASP A 87 12.12 2.14 7.54
N CYS A 88 12.28 0.94 6.99
CA CYS A 88 12.55 0.76 5.56
C CYS A 88 11.35 1.11 4.68
N PHE A 89 10.13 0.88 5.17
CA PHE A 89 8.90 1.21 4.46
C PHE A 89 8.70 2.72 4.32
N TYR A 90 8.84 3.48 5.41
CA TYR A 90 8.53 4.91 5.39
C TYR A 90 9.71 5.78 4.96
N ASP A 91 10.94 5.31 5.16
CA ASP A 91 12.15 5.95 4.65
C ASP A 91 12.27 7.44 5.02
N GLY A 92 12.13 7.78 6.30
CA GLY A 92 12.17 9.17 6.77
C GLY A 92 10.90 9.99 6.52
N ASN A 93 9.97 9.52 5.69
CA ASN A 93 8.70 10.20 5.40
C ASN A 93 7.62 9.98 6.47
N THR A 94 6.48 10.64 6.28
CA THR A 94 5.34 10.50 7.20
C THR A 94 4.44 9.32 6.80
N ILE A 95 3.99 8.56 7.80
CA ILE A 95 3.06 7.44 7.63
C ILE A 95 1.62 7.90 7.88
N TYR A 96 0.73 7.48 6.99
CA TYR A 96 -0.71 7.70 7.05
C TYR A 96 -1.45 6.37 7.03
N ARG A 97 -2.66 6.34 7.59
CA ARG A 97 -3.54 5.18 7.58
C ARG A 97 -4.56 5.36 6.47
N TYR A 98 -4.72 4.36 5.63
CA TYR A 98 -5.73 4.34 4.57
C TYR A 98 -7.11 4.06 5.19
N GLU A 99 -8.10 4.85 4.81
CA GLU A 99 -9.46 4.74 5.36
C GLU A 99 -10.35 3.84 4.48
N TYR A 100 -11.13 2.97 5.12
CA TYR A 100 -12.14 2.14 4.47
C TYR A 100 -13.53 2.56 4.91
N GLU A 101 -14.55 2.18 4.15
CA GLU A 101 -15.97 2.47 4.44
C GLU A 101 -16.27 3.96 4.61
N VAL A 102 -15.50 4.81 3.93
CA VAL A 102 -15.81 6.25 3.89
C VAL A 102 -17.07 6.48 3.05
N SER A 103 -17.84 7.52 3.38
CA SER A 103 -19.00 7.91 2.56
C SER A 103 -18.56 8.29 1.14
N LEU A 104 -19.48 8.19 0.16
CA LEU A 104 -19.20 8.62 -1.21
C LEU A 104 -18.76 10.10 -1.26
N LEU A 105 -19.37 10.95 -0.43
CA LEU A 105 -19.01 12.35 -0.29
C LEU A 105 -17.57 12.51 0.20
N SER A 106 -17.20 11.80 1.27
CA SER A 106 -15.83 11.80 1.80
C SER A 106 -14.83 11.29 0.77
N PHE A 107 -15.18 10.25 0.03
CA PHE A 107 -14.35 9.69 -1.04
C PHE A 107 -14.11 10.69 -2.18
N THR A 108 -15.11 11.49 -2.56
CA THR A 108 -14.97 12.53 -3.59
C THR A 108 -14.00 13.65 -3.18
N PHE A 109 -14.02 14.05 -1.90
CA PHE A 109 -13.22 15.18 -1.41
C PHE A 109 -11.83 14.81 -0.88
N LYS A 110 -11.61 13.57 -0.42
CA LYS A 110 -10.30 13.13 0.08
C LYS A 110 -9.28 12.95 -1.05
N SER A 111 -8.00 12.98 -0.68
CA SER A 111 -6.89 12.73 -1.60
C SER A 111 -7.03 11.36 -2.27
N SER A 112 -6.71 11.27 -3.57
CA SER A 112 -6.60 9.98 -4.24
C SER A 112 -5.57 9.11 -3.51
N GLY A 113 -5.79 7.80 -3.41
CA GLY A 113 -4.85 6.91 -2.70
C GLY A 113 -4.91 7.01 -1.17
N SER A 114 -5.92 7.66 -0.58
CA SER A 114 -6.02 7.77 0.89
C SER A 114 -7.24 7.08 1.51
N CYS A 115 -8.25 6.74 0.70
CA CYS A 115 -9.46 6.10 1.18
C CYS A 115 -10.23 5.31 0.11
N SER A 116 -11.08 4.38 0.55
CA SER A 116 -12.01 3.62 -0.28
C SER A 116 -13.37 3.52 0.40
N THR A 117 -14.44 3.46 -0.42
CA THR A 117 -15.81 3.19 0.05
C THR A 117 -16.05 1.70 0.35
N PHE A 118 -15.07 0.83 0.11
CA PHE A 118 -15.19 -0.60 0.34
C PHE A 118 -15.07 -0.99 1.80
N THR A 119 -15.69 -2.11 2.14
CA THR A 119 -15.56 -2.78 3.42
C THR A 119 -14.22 -3.49 3.53
N SER A 120 -13.53 -3.25 4.65
CA SER A 120 -12.33 -4.01 5.01
C SER A 120 -12.73 -5.36 5.59
N SER A 121 -11.99 -6.40 5.23
CA SER A 121 -11.99 -7.65 5.99
C SER A 121 -11.35 -7.48 7.37
N GLU A 122 -11.63 -8.43 8.26
CA GLU A 122 -11.03 -8.50 9.60
C GLU A 122 -9.49 -8.56 9.57
N PRO A 123 -8.79 -7.98 10.56
CA PRO A 123 -7.32 -7.90 10.60
C PRO A 123 -6.59 -9.21 10.30
N ASP A 124 -7.01 -10.31 10.92
CA ASP A 124 -6.36 -11.61 10.75
C ASP A 124 -6.48 -12.14 9.31
N VAL A 125 -7.61 -11.88 8.66
CA VAL A 125 -7.84 -12.24 7.26
C VAL A 125 -6.94 -11.41 6.34
N VAL A 126 -6.80 -10.12 6.62
CA VAL A 126 -5.92 -9.21 5.87
C VAL A 126 -4.47 -9.66 5.98
N ILE A 127 -4.00 -9.94 7.20
CA ILE A 127 -2.64 -10.40 7.47
C ILE A 127 -2.38 -11.73 6.77
N LYS A 128 -3.31 -12.69 6.87
CA LYS A 128 -3.20 -13.99 6.18
C LYS A 128 -3.09 -13.83 4.66
N ARG A 129 -3.84 -12.91 4.05
CA ARG A 129 -3.72 -12.61 2.62
C ARG A 129 -2.37 -11.99 2.28
N ALA A 130 -1.89 -11.02 3.06
CA ALA A 130 -0.60 -10.38 2.84
C ALA A 130 0.55 -11.41 2.85
N TYR A 131 0.59 -12.32 3.83
CA TYR A 131 1.56 -13.42 3.87
C TYR A 131 1.38 -14.41 2.72
N SER A 132 0.14 -14.70 2.30
CA SER A 132 -0.12 -15.56 1.14
C SER A 132 0.50 -15.00 -0.14
N PHE A 133 0.43 -13.68 -0.35
CA PHE A 133 1.07 -13.02 -1.48
C PHE A 133 2.60 -13.00 -1.36
N LEU A 134 3.12 -12.74 -0.16
CA LEU A 134 4.56 -12.78 0.12
C LEU A 134 5.15 -14.17 -0.21
N HIS A 135 4.55 -15.25 0.30
CA HIS A 135 5.07 -16.61 0.12
C HIS A 135 4.98 -17.11 -1.33
N LYS A 136 3.94 -16.71 -2.05
CA LYS A 136 3.82 -17.10 -3.46
C LYS A 136 4.79 -16.32 -4.36
N ASN A 137 5.38 -15.24 -3.84
CA ASN A 137 6.08 -14.22 -4.61
C ASN A 137 5.32 -13.83 -5.90
N ASN A 138 3.99 -13.87 -5.83
CA ASN A 138 3.11 -13.84 -7.00
C ASN A 138 1.96 -12.90 -6.69
N PHE A 139 2.01 -11.74 -7.34
CA PHE A 139 0.93 -10.78 -7.40
C PHE A 139 0.50 -10.55 -8.87
N GLY A 140 0.36 -11.64 -9.64
CA GLY A 140 -0.10 -11.62 -11.04
C GLY A 140 0.80 -10.86 -12.01
N GLU A 141 0.42 -10.84 -13.29
CA GLU A 141 1.08 -10.08 -14.38
C GLU A 141 0.79 -8.56 -14.33
N TYR A 142 0.86 -7.94 -13.15
CA TYR A 142 0.59 -6.51 -13.04
C TYR A 142 1.83 -5.67 -13.40
N SER A 143 1.66 -4.68 -14.28
CA SER A 143 2.70 -3.75 -14.74
C SER A 143 3.41 -3.07 -13.58
N PHE A 144 4.75 -3.12 -13.49
CA PHE A 144 5.60 -2.68 -12.37
C PHE A 144 5.47 -1.22 -11.85
N PHE A 145 4.41 -0.49 -12.16
CA PHE A 145 4.16 0.90 -11.76
C PHE A 145 3.50 1.05 -10.38
N PHE A 146 3.55 2.28 -9.84
CA PHE A 146 3.15 2.64 -8.47
C PHE A 146 1.70 2.31 -8.07
N ASN A 147 0.75 2.24 -9.01
CA ASN A 147 -0.64 1.82 -8.72
C ASN A 147 -0.73 0.40 -8.13
N ASN A 148 0.30 -0.42 -8.33
CA ASN A 148 0.31 -1.80 -7.83
C ASN A 148 0.42 -1.89 -6.32
N CYS A 149 1.09 -0.96 -5.64
CA CYS A 149 1.21 -1.03 -4.19
C CYS A 149 -0.14 -0.73 -3.51
N GLU A 150 -0.89 0.26 -4.00
CA GLU A 150 -2.26 0.52 -3.55
C GLU A 150 -3.17 -0.67 -3.88
N HIS A 151 -3.05 -1.23 -5.08
CA HIS A 151 -3.84 -2.38 -5.49
C HIS A 151 -3.53 -3.61 -4.62
N PHE A 152 -2.26 -3.90 -4.34
CA PHE A 152 -1.83 -4.94 -3.43
C PHE A 152 -2.45 -4.79 -2.05
N ALA A 153 -2.31 -3.61 -1.45
CA ALA A 153 -2.82 -3.37 -0.11
C ALA A 153 -4.36 -3.45 -0.09
N THR A 154 -5.02 -2.88 -1.10
CA THR A 154 -6.49 -2.97 -1.27
C THR A 154 -6.95 -4.41 -1.44
N LYS A 155 -6.27 -5.21 -2.27
CA LYS A 155 -6.56 -6.63 -2.46
C LYS A 155 -6.42 -7.42 -1.16
N CYS A 156 -5.43 -7.10 -0.32
CA CYS A 156 -5.30 -7.69 1.01
C CYS A 156 -6.52 -7.31 1.89
N LYS A 157 -6.94 -6.04 1.86
CA LYS A 157 -8.05 -5.54 2.68
C LYS A 157 -9.41 -6.06 2.26
N THR A 158 -9.71 -6.13 0.97
CA THR A 158 -11.06 -6.46 0.48
C THR A 158 -11.20 -7.91 -0.01
N GLY A 159 -10.09 -8.58 -0.36
CA GLY A 159 -10.09 -9.91 -0.96
C GLY A 159 -10.46 -9.95 -2.44
N THR A 160 -10.97 -8.85 -3.00
CA THR A 160 -11.40 -8.73 -4.39
C THR A 160 -10.47 -7.79 -5.16
N ALA A 161 -10.23 -8.09 -6.46
CA ALA A 161 -9.56 -7.13 -7.37
C ALA A 161 -10.57 -6.13 -7.93
N LEU A 162 -11.74 -6.03 -7.30
CA LEU A 162 -12.78 -5.10 -7.68
C LEU A 162 -12.43 -3.80 -6.99
N CYS A 163 -11.59 -3.01 -7.67
CA CYS A 163 -11.45 -1.58 -7.45
C CYS A 163 -12.83 -0.89 -7.56
N ASN A 164 -12.93 0.39 -7.21
CA ASN A 164 -14.16 1.22 -7.21
C ASN A 164 -15.01 1.18 -8.51
N GLN A 165 -14.59 0.41 -9.51
CA GLN A 165 -15.31 0.00 -10.72
C GLN A 165 -16.70 -0.62 -10.51
N ILE A 166 -17.08 -1.19 -9.35
CA ILE A 166 -18.47 -1.65 -9.16
C ILE A 166 -19.44 -0.46 -9.04
N LEU A 167 -19.01 0.65 -8.43
CA LEU A 167 -19.89 1.80 -8.25
C LEU A 167 -20.04 2.64 -9.54
N PHE A 168 -19.05 2.58 -10.44
CA PHE A 168 -18.99 3.42 -11.64
C PHE A 168 -18.92 2.66 -12.99
N GLY A 169 -18.82 1.32 -13.00
CA GLY A 169 -18.72 0.50 -14.21
C GLY A 169 -17.28 0.29 -14.70
N THR A 170 -17.03 -0.85 -15.35
CA THR A 170 -15.69 -1.34 -15.80
C THR A 170 -15.23 -0.79 -17.15
N GLY A 171 -16.04 0.04 -17.81
CA GLY A 171 -15.69 0.64 -19.11
C GLY A 171 -15.05 2.01 -18.99
N VAL A 172 -14.45 2.49 -20.10
CA VAL A 172 -14.07 3.90 -20.30
C VAL A 172 -15.14 4.89 -19.81
N PRO A 173 -16.46 4.64 -19.98
CA PRO A 173 -17.51 5.52 -19.43
C PRO A 173 -17.51 5.62 -17.90
N GLY A 174 -17.14 4.56 -17.18
CA GLY A 174 -17.12 4.55 -15.72
C GLY A 174 -15.94 5.31 -15.13
N ALA A 175 -14.76 5.16 -15.76
CA ALA A 175 -13.60 5.98 -15.45
C ALA A 175 -13.83 7.46 -15.81
N ILE A 176 -14.54 7.74 -16.91
CA ILE A 176 -14.96 9.10 -17.28
C ILE A 176 -15.96 9.65 -16.26
N ALA A 177 -17.01 8.91 -15.90
CA ALA A 177 -17.99 9.34 -14.90
C ALA A 177 -17.33 9.64 -13.54
N TYR A 178 -16.40 8.78 -13.11
CA TYR A 178 -15.58 8.99 -11.92
C TYR A 178 -14.74 10.27 -12.00
N ASN A 179 -14.00 10.47 -13.09
CA ASN A 179 -13.17 11.66 -13.29
C ASN A 179 -13.99 12.95 -13.46
N VAL A 180 -15.16 12.86 -14.10
CA VAL A 180 -16.11 13.95 -14.32
C VAL A 180 -16.77 14.36 -13.00
N ALA A 181 -17.24 13.41 -12.19
CA ALA A 181 -17.80 13.69 -10.86
C ALA A 181 -16.75 14.32 -9.91
N ARG A 182 -15.49 13.86 -9.97
CA ARG A 182 -14.39 14.48 -9.23
C ARG A 182 -13.98 15.86 -9.78
N GLY A 183 -14.10 16.07 -11.09
CA GLY A 183 -13.78 17.35 -11.74
C GLY A 183 -14.80 18.44 -11.45
N PHE A 184 -16.10 18.15 -11.58
CA PHE A 184 -17.18 19.09 -11.32
C PHE A 184 -17.21 19.59 -9.87
N THR A 185 -16.98 18.69 -8.91
CA THR A 185 -16.99 19.06 -7.49
C THR A 185 -15.80 19.92 -7.10
N LYS A 186 -14.63 19.75 -7.71
CA LYS A 186 -13.48 20.65 -7.50
C LYS A 186 -13.69 22.05 -8.12
N GLY A 187 -14.40 22.14 -9.25
CA GLY A 187 -14.70 23.41 -9.91
C GLY A 187 -15.73 24.29 -9.17
N LEU A 188 -16.70 23.65 -8.48
CA LEU A 188 -17.79 24.36 -7.80
C LEU A 188 -17.37 25.10 -6.52
N PHE A 189 -16.23 24.75 -5.93
CA PHE A 189 -15.75 25.35 -4.66
C PHE A 189 -14.50 26.22 -4.81
N TRP A 190 -13.92 26.28 -6.01
CA TRP A 190 -12.79 27.15 -6.38
C TRP A 190 -13.16 28.15 -7.50
N SER A 191 -14.45 28.42 -7.68
CA SER A 191 -14.97 29.59 -8.42
C SER A 191 -15.37 30.70 -7.48
#